data_AF-A0AAU1AC59-F1
#
_entry.id   AF-A0AAU1AC59-F1
#
_cell.length_a   1.000
_cell.length_b   1.000
_cell.length_c   1.000
_cell.angle_alpha   90.00
_cell.angle_beta   90.00
_cell.angle_gamma   90.00
#
_symmetry.space_group_name_H-M   'P 1'
#
loop_
_entity.id
_entity.type
_entity.pdbx_description
1 polymer ?
#
loop_
_entity_poly.entity_id
_entity_poly.type
_entity_poly.pdbx_seq_one_letter_code
_entity_poly.pdbx_strand_id
1 'polypeptide(L)'
;MPRCEDVLVEEHLRELAARLRGPARLKSDLLTEARHGLLDAVEAYREGGVPPTEAQRRAVAEFGSPAQLLPSWQAELAVGALRGLSLRMLAVAGVLVVAGDLVDGAYFSLARAARGWLLATVR
;
A
#
# COMPACT_ATOMS: atom_id res chain seq x y z
N MET A 1 -12.84 22.74 -9.59
CA MET A 1 -11.99 23.86 -9.16
C MET A 1 -11.93 23.81 -7.65
N PRO A 2 -10.73 23.83 -7.03
CA PRO A 2 -10.66 23.92 -5.58
C PRO A 2 -11.44 25.18 -5.17
N ARG A 3 -12.41 25.02 -4.27
CA ARG A 3 -13.04 26.20 -3.69
C ARG A 3 -11.93 26.94 -2.93
N CYS A 4 -11.95 28.28 -2.88
CA CYS A 4 -10.94 29.07 -2.15
C CYS A 4 -10.76 28.60 -0.69
N GLU A 5 -11.74 27.88 -0.17
CA GLU A 5 -11.80 27.29 1.16
C GLU A 5 -11.02 25.98 1.37
N ASP A 6 -10.41 25.38 0.34
CA ASP A 6 -9.60 24.16 0.54
C ASP A 6 -8.09 24.44 0.47
N VAL A 7 -7.67 25.69 0.20
CA VAL A 7 -6.27 26.01 -0.15
C VAL A 7 -5.29 25.64 0.97
N LEU A 8 -5.60 25.93 2.24
CA LEU A 8 -4.74 25.59 3.37
C LEU A 8 -4.65 24.07 3.61
N VAL A 9 -5.76 23.36 3.42
CA VAL A 9 -5.81 21.89 3.50
C VAL A 9 -4.93 21.27 2.42
N GLU A 10 -5.08 21.73 1.18
CA GLU A 10 -4.28 21.24 0.05
C GLU A 10 -2.79 21.54 0.20
N GLU A 11 -2.43 22.72 0.73
CA GLU A 11 -1.04 23.06 0.99
C GLU A 11 -0.42 22.17 2.06
N HIS A 12 -1.15 21.96 3.17
CA HIS A 12 -0.71 21.08 4.23
C HIS A 12 -0.50 19.63 3.74
N LEU A 13 -1.47 19.09 2.99
CA LEU A 13 -1.37 17.74 2.42
C LEU A 13 -0.25 17.63 1.37
N ARG A 14 0.01 18.70 0.60
CA ARG A 14 1.12 18.74 -0.36
C ARG A 14 2.47 18.70 0.35
N GLU A 15 2.63 19.41 1.47
CA GLU A 15 3.85 19.37 2.28
C GLU A 15 4.09 17.96 2.86
N LEU A 16 3.03 17.33 3.39
CA LEU A 16 3.06 15.92 3.82
C LEU A 16 3.44 14.98 2.67
N ALA A 17 2.78 15.12 1.53
CA ALA A 17 3.04 14.31 0.35
C ALA A 17 4.49 14.43 -0.12
N ALA A 18 5.11 15.61 -0.05
CA ALA A 18 6.51 15.77 -0.44
C ALA A 18 7.49 14.97 0.44
N ARG A 19 7.11 14.67 1.69
CA ARG A 19 7.98 13.98 2.68
C ARG A 19 7.71 12.48 2.80
N LEU A 20 6.49 12.04 2.49
CA LEU A 20 6.10 10.62 2.56
C LEU A 20 6.79 9.78 1.48
N ARG A 21 7.20 8.56 1.87
CA ARG A 21 7.90 7.60 1.01
C ARG A 21 7.14 6.29 1.00
N GLY A 22 7.13 5.59 -0.14
CA GLY A 22 6.50 4.29 -0.25
C GLY A 22 5.69 4.12 -1.54
N PRO A 23 4.91 3.05 -1.64
CA PRO A 23 4.10 2.75 -2.82
C PRO A 23 3.12 3.88 -3.13
N ALA A 24 3.10 4.34 -4.39
CA ALA A 24 2.29 5.47 -4.82
C ALA A 24 0.79 5.31 -4.52
N ARG A 25 0.26 4.07 -4.66
CA ARG A 25 -1.16 3.78 -4.36
C ARG A 25 -1.47 3.96 -2.88
N LEU A 26 -0.73 3.30 -1.99
CA LEU A 26 -0.94 3.41 -0.53
C LEU A 26 -0.81 4.87 -0.04
N LYS A 27 0.16 5.60 -0.60
CA LYS A 27 0.33 7.03 -0.29
C LYS A 27 -0.87 7.86 -0.76
N SER A 28 -1.38 7.62 -1.97
CA SER A 28 -2.55 8.31 -2.51
C SER A 28 -3.80 8.03 -1.69
N ASP A 29 -4.00 6.77 -1.30
CA ASP A 29 -5.15 6.35 -0.48
C ASP A 29 -5.09 7.03 0.89
N LEU A 30 -3.92 7.01 1.55
CA LEU A 30 -3.71 7.66 2.84
C LEU A 30 -3.95 9.18 2.78
N LEU A 31 -3.45 9.86 1.74
CA LEU A 31 -3.67 11.30 1.56
C LEU A 31 -5.13 11.64 1.23
N THR A 32 -5.85 10.73 0.57
CA THR A 32 -7.28 10.91 0.29
C THR A 32 -8.10 10.82 1.57
N GLU A 33 -7.80 9.85 2.42
CA GLU A 33 -8.45 9.70 3.73
C GLU A 33 -8.18 10.92 4.61
N ALA A 34 -6.91 11.36 4.68
CA ALA A 34 -6.54 12.57 5.41
C ALA A 34 -7.26 13.82 4.88
N ARG A 35 -7.44 13.93 3.56
CA ARG A 35 -8.21 15.03 2.96
C ARG A 35 -9.66 15.02 3.42
N HIS A 36 -10.32 13.87 3.39
CA HIS A 36 -11.70 13.75 3.85
C HIS A 36 -11.81 14.13 5.32
N GLY A 37 -10.97 13.55 6.19
CA GLY A 37 -11.00 13.87 7.62
C GLY A 37 -10.74 15.35 7.93
N LEU A 38 -9.82 16.00 7.21
CA LEU A 38 -9.58 17.44 7.33
C LEU A 38 -10.79 18.27 6.89
N LEU A 39 -11.45 17.90 5.79
CA LEU A 39 -12.63 18.62 5.32
C LEU A 39 -13.83 18.42 6.24
N ASP A 40 -14.00 17.22 6.79
CA ASP A 40 -15.03 16.93 7.80
C ASP A 40 -14.80 17.79 9.06
N ALA A 41 -13.55 17.96 9.50
CA ALA A 41 -13.21 18.85 10.60
C ALA A 41 -13.47 20.33 10.28
N VAL A 42 -13.12 20.78 9.06
CA VAL A 42 -13.45 22.15 8.60
C VAL A 42 -14.95 22.37 8.62
N GLU A 43 -15.73 21.42 8.12
CA GLU A 43 -17.19 21.53 8.10
C GLU A 43 -17.76 21.58 9.52
N ALA A 44 -17.27 20.75 10.45
CA ALA A 44 -17.68 20.80 11.85
C ALA A 44 -17.43 22.18 12.49
N TYR A 45 -16.30 22.82 12.22
CA TYR A 45 -16.03 24.18 12.69
C TYR A 45 -16.99 25.21 12.08
N ARG A 46 -17.35 25.06 10.80
CA ARG A 46 -18.29 25.96 10.12
C ARG A 46 -19.71 25.81 10.63
N GLU A 47 -20.16 24.59 10.86
CA GLU A 47 -21.45 24.31 11.51
C GLU A 47 -21.49 24.93 12.92
N GLY A 48 -20.34 25.01 13.59
CA GLY A 48 -20.15 25.76 14.84
C GLY A 48 -20.10 27.29 14.71
N GLY A 49 -20.33 27.84 13.51
CA GLY A 49 -20.33 29.29 13.25
C GLY A 49 -18.95 29.92 13.06
N VAL A 50 -17.88 29.14 12.96
CA VAL A 50 -16.53 29.66 12.72
C VAL A 50 -16.39 30.12 11.26
N PRO A 51 -15.83 31.32 11.00
CA PRO A 51 -15.59 31.79 9.63
C PRO A 51 -14.72 30.81 8.80
N PRO A 52 -14.96 30.63 7.49
CA PRO A 52 -14.32 29.58 6.68
C PRO A 52 -12.78 29.53 6.77
N THR A 53 -12.11 30.67 6.71
CA THR A 53 -10.64 30.74 6.78
C THR A 53 -10.11 30.36 8.17
N GLU A 54 -10.84 30.70 9.23
CA GLU A 54 -10.48 30.34 10.60
C GLU A 54 -10.77 28.86 10.87
N ALA A 55 -11.86 28.33 10.31
CA ALA A 55 -12.19 26.90 10.38
C ALA A 55 -11.07 26.03 9.81
N GLN A 56 -10.53 26.39 8.65
CA GLN A 56 -9.36 25.72 8.06
C GLN A 56 -8.12 25.80 8.94
N ARG A 57 -7.78 26.99 9.44
CA ARG A 57 -6.60 27.16 10.30
C ARG A 57 -6.71 26.30 11.55
N ARG A 58 -7.89 26.25 12.17
CA ARG A 58 -8.14 25.41 13.34
C ARG A 58 -8.07 23.93 13.00
N ALA A 59 -8.72 23.50 11.93
CA ALA A 59 -8.67 22.11 11.49
C ALA A 59 -7.24 21.64 11.19
N VAL A 60 -6.45 22.43 10.46
CA VAL A 60 -5.03 22.10 10.17
C VAL A 60 -4.17 22.15 11.44
N ALA A 61 -4.39 23.11 12.34
CA ALA A 61 -3.66 23.19 13.59
C ALA A 61 -3.97 22.00 14.53
N GLU A 62 -5.22 21.56 14.57
CA GLU A 62 -5.67 20.40 15.34
C GLU A 62 -5.18 19.07 14.73
N PHE A 63 -5.19 18.97 13.40
CA PHE A 63 -4.65 17.81 12.67
C PHE A 63 -3.16 17.58 12.95
N GLY A 64 -2.42 18.67 13.19
CA GLY A 64 -1.03 18.66 13.60
C GLY A 64 -0.07 18.91 12.44
N SER A 65 1.20 19.15 12.78
CA SER A 65 2.21 19.50 11.79
C SER A 65 2.67 18.27 10.98
N PRO A 66 3.16 18.46 9.74
CA PRO A 66 3.69 17.36 8.94
C PRO A 66 4.85 16.61 9.64
N ALA A 67 5.63 17.29 10.48
CA ALA A 67 6.73 16.69 11.22
C ALA A 67 6.26 15.72 12.33
N GLN A 68 5.10 15.99 12.94
CA GLN A 68 4.51 15.14 13.97
C GLN A 68 3.86 13.89 13.37
N LEU A 69 3.21 14.03 12.22
CA LEU A 69 2.47 12.94 11.56
C LEU A 69 3.37 12.00 10.76
N LEU A 70 4.49 12.51 10.23
CA LEU A 70 5.34 11.74 9.33
C LEU A 70 5.81 10.39 9.90
N PRO A 71 6.29 10.27 11.15
CA PRO A 71 6.77 8.99 11.66
C PRO A 71 5.70 7.90 11.73
N SER A 72 4.49 8.22 12.21
CA SER A 72 3.41 7.24 12.34
C SER A 72 2.90 6.80 10.96
N TRP A 73 2.70 7.74 10.04
CA TRP A 73 2.22 7.44 8.70
C TRP A 73 3.25 6.65 7.89
N GLN A 74 4.54 6.92 8.07
CA GLN A 74 5.59 6.11 7.45
C GLN A 74 5.59 4.67 7.99
N ALA A 75 5.28 4.48 9.27
CA ALA A 75 5.14 3.14 9.83
C ALA A 75 3.95 2.39 9.21
N GLU A 76 2.80 3.05 9.05
CA GLU A 76 1.63 2.47 8.37
C GLU A 76 1.93 2.09 6.92
N LEU A 77 2.57 2.99 6.16
CA LEU A 77 3.01 2.72 4.79
C LEU A 77 4.00 1.55 4.72
N ALA A 78 4.93 1.47 5.67
CA ALA A 78 5.90 0.39 5.75
C ALA A 78 5.22 -0.97 6.00
N VAL A 79 4.24 -1.02 6.91
CA VAL A 79 3.45 -2.23 7.18
C VAL A 79 2.65 -2.64 5.93
N GLY A 80 1.98 -1.69 5.27
CA GLY A 80 1.25 -1.96 4.03
C GLY A 80 2.17 -2.48 2.91
N ALA A 81 3.35 -1.87 2.75
CA ALA A 81 4.35 -2.30 1.78
C ALA A 81 4.88 -3.70 2.08
N LEU A 82 5.18 -4.00 3.35
CA LEU A 82 5.64 -5.31 3.78
C LEU A 82 4.57 -6.38 3.55
N ARG A 83 3.30 -6.09 3.86
CA ARG A 83 2.20 -7.01 3.58
C ARG A 83 2.10 -7.32 2.08
N GLY A 84 2.19 -6.30 1.23
CA GLY A 84 2.19 -6.47 -0.23
C GLY A 84 3.38 -7.30 -0.72
N LEU A 85 4.58 -7.06 -0.17
CA LEU A 85 5.77 -7.85 -0.48
C LEU A 85 5.62 -9.30 -0.03
N SER A 86 5.17 -9.56 1.19
CA SER A 86 4.98 -10.90 1.74
C SER A 86 4.01 -11.73 0.88
N LEU A 87 2.89 -11.13 0.45
CA LEU A 87 1.94 -11.82 -0.44
C LEU A 87 2.57 -12.18 -1.79
N ARG A 88 3.39 -11.29 -2.37
CA ARG A 88 4.12 -11.58 -3.61
C ARG A 88 5.15 -12.68 -3.42
N MET A 89 5.88 -12.67 -2.31
CA MET A 89 6.86 -13.72 -1.99
C MET A 89 6.19 -15.08 -1.81
N LEU A 90 5.04 -15.14 -1.13
CA LEU A 90 4.25 -16.37 -1.01
C LEU A 90 3.76 -16.87 -2.37
N ALA A 91 3.31 -15.97 -3.25
CA ALA A 91 2.91 -16.34 -4.60
C ALA A 91 4.09 -16.91 -5.41
N VAL A 92 5.26 -16.27 -5.37
CA VAL A 92 6.48 -16.75 -6.03
C VAL A 92 6.90 -18.11 -5.48
N ALA A 93 6.93 -18.28 -4.16
CA ALA A 93 7.25 -19.55 -3.54
C ALA A 93 6.27 -20.66 -3.96
N GLY A 94 4.97 -20.36 -4.02
CA GLY A 94 3.95 -21.29 -4.51
C GLY A 94 4.18 -21.72 -5.96
N VAL A 95 4.53 -20.78 -6.84
CA VAL A 95 4.88 -21.09 -8.24
C VAL A 95 6.10 -22.00 -8.32
N LEU A 96 7.13 -21.73 -7.52
CA LEU A 96 8.35 -22.55 -7.50
C LEU A 96 8.08 -23.98 -7.01
N VAL A 97 7.23 -24.15 -5.99
CA VAL A 97 6.82 -25.47 -5.50
C VAL A 97 6.10 -26.25 -6.60
N VAL A 98 5.09 -25.65 -7.23
CA VAL A 98 4.34 -26.31 -8.31
C VAL A 98 5.25 -26.65 -9.50
N ALA A 99 6.16 -25.74 -9.86
CA ALA A 99 7.12 -25.99 -10.93
C ALA A 99 8.08 -27.15 -10.58
N GLY A 100 8.55 -27.21 -9.34
CA GLY A 100 9.37 -28.31 -8.82
C GLY A 100 8.64 -29.65 -8.92
N ASP A 101 7.39 -29.71 -8.43
CA ASP A 101 6.56 -30.93 -8.48
C ASP A 101 6.33 -31.41 -9.92
N LEU A 102 6.13 -30.48 -10.86
CA LEU A 102 5.98 -30.80 -12.28
C LEU A 102 7.28 -31.36 -12.89
N VAL A 103 8.44 -30.79 -12.53
CA VAL A 103 9.75 -31.26 -13.00
C VAL A 103 10.07 -32.64 -12.43
N ASP A 104 9.83 -32.87 -11.13
CA ASP A 104 10.04 -34.16 -10.48
C ASP A 104 9.14 -35.24 -11.07
N GLY A 105 7.86 -34.92 -11.33
CA GLY A 105 6.94 -35.82 -12.02
C GLY A 105 7.40 -36.20 -13.42
N ALA A 106 7.90 -35.24 -14.19
CA ALA A 106 8.47 -35.50 -15.52
C ALA A 106 9.73 -36.38 -15.45
N TYR A 107 10.63 -36.08 -14.51
CA TYR A 107 11.84 -36.87 -14.28
C TYR A 107 11.52 -38.32 -13.89
N PHE A 108 10.61 -38.53 -12.95
CA PHE A 108 10.19 -39.86 -12.51
C PHE A 108 9.57 -40.67 -13.67
N SER A 109 8.76 -40.03 -14.51
CA SER A 109 8.14 -40.65 -15.67
C SER A 109 9.17 -41.13 -16.71
N LEU A 110 10.16 -40.29 -17.01
CA LEU A 110 11.28 -40.63 -17.90
C LEU A 110 12.15 -41.76 -17.33
N ALA A 111 12.49 -41.69 -16.04
CA ALA A 111 13.28 -42.73 -15.37
C ALA A 111 12.59 -44.10 -15.38
N ARG A 112 11.26 -44.12 -15.20
CA ARG A 112 10.47 -45.36 -15.26
C ARG A 112 10.43 -45.94 -16.68
N ALA A 113 10.27 -45.10 -17.69
CA ALA A 113 10.30 -45.51 -19.10
C ALA A 113 11.65 -46.12 -19.48
N ALA A 114 12.76 -45.51 -19.05
CA ALA A 114 14.11 -46.00 -19.30
C ALA A 114 14.38 -47.38 -18.66
N ARG A 115 13.95 -47.61 -17.41
CA ARG A 115 14.06 -48.94 -16.77
C ARG A 115 13.27 -50.02 -17.51
N GLY A 116 12.05 -49.69 -17.95
CA GLY A 116 11.22 -50.63 -18.72
C GLY A 116 11.89 -51.05 -20.03
N TRP A 117 12.50 -50.10 -20.73
CA TRP A 117 13.28 -50.37 -21.94
C TRP A 117 14.48 -51.29 -21.67
N LEU A 118 15.29 -50.98 -20.65
CA LEU A 118 16.46 -51.79 -20.31
C LEU A 118 16.10 -53.26 -19.99
N LEU A 119 15.03 -53.48 -19.23
CA LEU A 119 14.55 -54.83 -18.93
C LEU A 119 14.02 -55.57 -20.17
N ALA A 120 13.47 -54.84 -21.15
CA ALA A 120 12.97 -55.42 -22.39
C ALA A 120 14.10 -55.81 -23.37
N THR A 121 15.22 -55.07 -23.40
CA THR A 121 16.36 -55.33 -24.29
C THR A 121 17.36 -56.36 -23.76
N VAL A 122 17.33 -56.70 -22.48
CA VAL A 122 18.25 -57.68 -21.85
C VAL A 122 17.64 -59.10 -21.79
N ARG A 123 16.51 -59.32 -22.48
CA ARG A 123 15.85 -60.62 -22.63
C ARG A 123 16.12 -61.21 -24.02
#